data_AF-A0A1A8CJW5-F1
#
_entry.id   AF-A0A1A8CJW5-F1
#
_cell.length_a   1.000
_cell.length_b   1.000
_cell.length_c   1.000
_cell.angle_alpha   90.00
_cell.angle_beta   90.00
_cell.angle_gamma   90.00
#
_symmetry.space_group_name_H-M   'P 1'
#
loop_
_entity.id
_entity.type
_entity.pdbx_description
1 polymer ?
#
loop_
_entity_poly.entity_id
_entity_poly.type
_entity_poly.pdbx_seq_one_letter_code
_entity_poly.pdbx_strand_id
1 'polypeptide(L)'
;MSSTKFKKDKEIIADYEIQVKEIRNQLVEQFKCLEQHSESRIQLLQDLQEFFRRKAEIELEYSRSLEKLAERFSSKIRSSREHQQFKKDQHLLSSVNCWYLLLNQTRRESRDHATLGDIYTNNVIVRLTQISEDVIRLFKKSKEIGIQMHEELVKVTNELYTVMKTYHMYHTESISAESKLKDAEKQEEKQFSKSGDLNVNLLRHEDRQPRRSSVRKIEKMKEKRQAKYSENKLKCTKARNDYLLNLAATNAVVAKYYIHDVSDMIDCCDLGYHASLARTFRTYLSAEYNLETSRHEGLDIIENAVDNLDSRSDKHKIMDMHNQVFCPPMRFEYLPHMGDEVCQVSAQQPVQTELLMRYHQLQSRLATLKIENEEVRKTLDATMQTLQDMLTVEDFDVSDAFQHSRSTESIKSVASESYMSKLNVAKRRANQQETETFYFSKFKEYLNGSNLIIKLQAKHDLLKQTLGEGERAECGTTRGRRNARTRIQDSGQPIPLVVESCIRYINLYGLQQQGIFRVPGSQVEVNDIKNSFERGEDPLIDDQNEQDINSVAGVLKLYFRGLENPLFPKERFLDFIATIKLESGAERAHHIQQIVVTLPRTVIIVMRYLFAFLNHLSQY
;
A
#
# COMPACT_ATOMS: atom_id res chain seq x y z
N MET A 1 10.03 5.49 -72.76
CA MET A 1 9.41 6.41 -73.74
C MET A 1 7.91 6.17 -73.71
N SER A 2 7.17 6.97 -72.94
CA SER A 2 5.70 6.96 -72.97
C SER A 2 5.26 7.79 -74.19
N SER A 3 4.39 7.22 -75.02
CA SER A 3 3.69 7.92 -76.09
C SER A 3 3.03 9.18 -75.51
N THR A 4 3.64 10.35 -75.72
CA THR A 4 3.08 11.63 -75.30
C THR A 4 1.80 11.89 -76.09
N LYS A 5 0.65 11.57 -75.46
CA LYS A 5 -0.68 11.89 -75.99
C LYS A 5 -0.76 13.40 -76.25
N PHE A 6 -1.12 13.77 -77.48
CA PHE A 6 -1.49 15.14 -77.80
C PHE A 6 -2.84 15.45 -77.13
N LYS A 7 -2.81 15.99 -75.92
CA LYS A 7 -4.01 16.38 -75.18
C LYS A 7 -4.49 17.74 -75.64
N LYS A 8 -5.79 17.87 -75.91
CA LYS A 8 -6.44 19.17 -76.21
C LYS A 8 -6.83 19.86 -74.90
N ASP A 9 -6.95 21.19 -74.91
CA ASP A 9 -7.33 22.01 -73.74
C ASP A 9 -8.45 21.43 -72.87
N LYS A 10 -9.51 20.92 -73.50
CA LYS A 10 -10.66 20.35 -72.79
C LYS A 10 -10.32 19.10 -71.98
N GLU A 11 -9.38 18.28 -72.43
CA GLU A 11 -8.96 17.05 -71.76
C GLU A 11 -8.08 17.37 -70.54
N ILE A 12 -7.16 18.33 -70.68
CA ILE A 12 -6.28 18.77 -69.59
C ILE A 12 -7.09 19.46 -68.48
N ILE A 13 -8.04 20.32 -68.86
CA ILE A 13 -8.94 20.99 -67.92
C ILE A 13 -9.81 19.97 -67.17
N ALA A 14 -10.36 18.98 -67.87
CA ALA A 14 -11.18 17.94 -67.24
C ALA A 14 -10.37 17.10 -66.24
N ASP A 15 -9.16 16.66 -66.61
CA ASP A 15 -8.27 15.91 -65.71
C ASP A 15 -7.94 16.73 -64.44
N TYR A 16 -7.68 18.02 -64.60
CA TYR A 16 -7.41 18.93 -63.49
C TYR A 16 -8.63 19.12 -62.57
N GLU A 17 -9.81 19.33 -63.15
CA GLU A 17 -11.06 19.48 -62.40
C GLU A 17 -11.40 18.21 -61.60
N ILE A 18 -11.10 17.02 -62.13
CA ILE A 18 -11.23 15.75 -61.41
C ILE A 18 -10.30 15.73 -60.18
N GLN A 19 -9.02 16.06 -60.36
CA GLN A 19 -8.05 16.07 -59.26
C GLN A 19 -8.43 17.07 -58.16
N VAL A 20 -8.85 18.29 -58.54
CA VAL A 20 -9.31 19.29 -57.56
C VAL A 20 -10.56 18.82 -56.82
N LYS A 21 -11.48 18.13 -57.51
CA LYS A 21 -12.67 17.53 -56.88
C LYS A 21 -12.29 16.43 -55.88
N GLU A 22 -11.32 15.59 -56.21
CA GLU A 22 -10.80 14.57 -55.29
C GLU A 22 -10.18 15.19 -54.04
N ILE A 23 -9.36 16.24 -54.20
CA ILE A 23 -8.79 16.98 -53.07
C ILE A 23 -9.90 17.55 -52.20
N ARG A 24 -10.89 18.25 -52.77
CA ARG A 24 -12.02 18.81 -52.00
C ARG A 24 -12.80 17.73 -51.24
N ASN A 25 -13.02 16.57 -51.85
CA ASN A 25 -13.68 15.45 -51.17
C ASN A 25 -12.83 14.95 -49.99
N GLN A 26 -11.50 14.80 -50.16
CA GLN A 26 -10.62 14.40 -49.07
C GLN A 26 -10.62 15.41 -47.91
N LEU A 27 -10.61 16.71 -48.20
CA LEU A 27 -10.68 17.75 -47.16
C LEU A 27 -11.96 17.65 -46.32
N VAL A 28 -13.10 17.34 -46.96
CA VAL A 28 -14.38 17.12 -46.25
C VAL A 28 -14.32 15.87 -45.36
N GLU A 29 -13.78 14.77 -45.88
CA GLU A 29 -13.66 13.52 -45.11
C GLU A 29 -12.66 13.64 -43.94
N GLN A 30 -11.58 14.39 -44.11
CA GLN A 30 -10.64 14.71 -43.03
C GLN A 30 -11.35 15.40 -41.87
N PHE A 31 -12.22 16.37 -42.14
CA PHE A 31 -12.96 17.05 -41.08
C PHE A 31 -13.97 16.15 -40.38
N LYS A 32 -14.71 15.32 -41.13
CA LYS A 32 -15.62 14.34 -40.53
C LYS A 32 -14.88 13.38 -39.60
N CYS A 33 -13.70 12.93 -39.99
CA CYS A 33 -12.87 12.05 -39.18
C CYS A 33 -12.44 12.73 -37.86
N LEU A 34 -12.00 13.99 -37.91
CA LEU A 34 -11.61 14.74 -36.72
C LEU A 34 -12.80 15.04 -35.80
N GLU A 35 -13.96 15.34 -36.37
CA GLU A 35 -15.21 15.57 -35.62
C GLU A 35 -15.65 14.29 -34.90
N GLN A 36 -15.71 13.16 -35.61
CA GLN A 36 -16.04 11.85 -35.04
C GLN A 36 -15.05 11.44 -33.93
N HIS A 37 -13.76 11.73 -34.11
CA HIS A 37 -12.75 11.46 -33.10
C HIS A 37 -12.94 12.31 -31.83
N SER A 38 -13.28 13.59 -31.98
CA SER A 38 -13.62 14.47 -30.86
C SER A 38 -14.89 13.98 -30.13
N GLU A 39 -15.94 13.62 -30.87
CA GLU A 39 -17.19 13.08 -30.31
C GLU A 39 -16.95 11.79 -29.52
N SER A 40 -16.16 10.87 -30.08
CA SER A 40 -15.83 9.59 -29.42
C SER A 40 -15.11 9.80 -28.08
N ARG A 41 -14.25 10.81 -27.99
CA ARG A 41 -13.57 11.18 -26.73
C ARG A 41 -14.49 11.80 -25.72
N ILE A 42 -15.40 12.67 -26.16
CA ILE A 42 -16.42 13.25 -25.28
C ILE A 42 -17.30 12.14 -24.72
N GLN A 43 -17.70 11.17 -25.55
CA GLN A 43 -18.47 10.01 -25.09
C GLN A 43 -17.70 9.20 -24.04
N LEU A 44 -16.43 8.87 -24.29
CA LEU A 44 -15.59 8.18 -23.32
C LEU A 44 -15.51 8.94 -21.98
N LEU A 45 -15.35 10.27 -22.02
CA LEU A 45 -15.31 11.09 -20.81
C LEU A 45 -16.65 11.11 -20.08
N GLN A 46 -17.78 11.05 -20.79
CA GLN A 46 -19.11 10.94 -20.18
C GLN A 46 -19.29 9.57 -19.51
N ASP A 47 -18.88 8.49 -20.17
CA ASP A 47 -18.94 7.14 -19.62
C ASP A 47 -18.09 7.03 -18.34
N LEU A 48 -16.88 7.62 -18.36
CA LEU A 48 -16.02 7.69 -17.17
C LEU A 48 -16.66 8.50 -16.04
N GLN A 49 -17.32 9.62 -16.34
CA GLN A 49 -18.02 10.42 -15.34
C GLN A 49 -19.17 9.65 -14.69
N GLU A 50 -19.99 8.96 -15.49
CA GLU A 50 -21.08 8.12 -14.99
C GLU A 50 -20.55 6.95 -14.16
N PHE A 51 -19.49 6.29 -14.63
CA PHE A 51 -18.85 5.20 -13.89
C PHE A 51 -18.38 5.67 -12.51
N PHE A 52 -17.64 6.77 -12.43
CA PHE A 52 -17.14 7.28 -11.14
C PHE A 52 -18.26 7.83 -10.26
N ARG A 53 -19.33 8.38 -10.83
CA ARG A 53 -20.53 8.78 -10.09
C ARG A 53 -21.16 7.57 -9.42
N ARG A 54 -21.39 6.50 -10.18
CA ARG A 54 -21.96 5.26 -9.64
C ARG A 54 -21.03 4.60 -8.63
N LYS A 55 -19.72 4.58 -8.89
CA LYS A 55 -18.73 4.06 -7.92
C LYS A 55 -18.77 4.85 -6.62
N ALA A 56 -18.80 6.19 -6.67
CA ALA A 56 -18.88 7.04 -5.48
C ALA A 56 -20.13 6.76 -4.63
N GLU A 57 -21.29 6.54 -5.26
CA GLU A 57 -22.52 6.16 -4.56
C GLU A 57 -22.37 4.82 -3.83
N ILE A 58 -21.76 3.83 -4.48
CA ILE A 58 -21.50 2.49 -3.90
C ILE A 58 -20.56 2.61 -2.69
N GLU A 59 -19.47 3.38 -2.81
CA GLU A 59 -18.53 3.61 -1.70
C GLU A 59 -19.24 4.27 -0.51
N LEU A 60 -20.10 5.26 -0.76
CA LEU A 60 -20.87 5.94 0.29
C LEU A 60 -21.91 5.03 0.95
N GLU A 61 -22.57 4.16 0.18
CA GLU A 61 -23.50 3.16 0.72
C GLU A 61 -22.78 2.14 1.61
N TYR A 62 -21.63 1.66 1.16
CA TYR A 62 -20.78 0.75 1.94
C TYR A 62 -20.29 1.41 3.23
N SER A 63 -19.75 2.63 3.14
CA SER A 63 -19.35 3.45 4.28
C SER A 63 -20.45 3.58 5.33
N ARG A 64 -21.67 4.00 4.92
CA ARG A 64 -22.81 4.14 5.84
C ARG A 64 -23.22 2.82 6.48
N SER A 65 -23.08 1.72 5.76
CA SER A 65 -23.41 0.39 6.25
C SER A 65 -22.41 -0.07 7.31
N LEU A 66 -21.11 0.18 7.10
CA LEU A 66 -20.06 -0.08 8.09
C LEU A 66 -20.22 0.77 9.35
N GLU A 67 -20.54 2.06 9.23
CA GLU A 67 -20.75 2.94 10.40
C GLU A 67 -21.94 2.44 11.25
N LYS A 68 -23.06 2.10 10.59
CA LYS A 68 -24.23 1.53 11.27
C LYS A 68 -23.89 0.22 11.97
N LEU A 69 -23.05 -0.63 11.36
CA LEU A 69 -22.58 -1.87 11.96
C LEU A 69 -21.78 -1.61 13.23
N ALA A 70 -20.75 -0.75 13.16
CA ALA A 70 -19.90 -0.43 14.30
C ALA A 70 -20.69 0.23 15.45
N GLU A 71 -21.61 1.13 15.12
CA GLU A 71 -22.42 1.87 16.09
C GLU A 71 -23.45 0.97 16.82
N ARG A 72 -24.05 0.03 16.10
CA ARG A 72 -24.97 -0.97 16.67
C ARG A 72 -24.33 -1.78 17.79
N PHE A 73 -23.05 -2.13 17.67
CA PHE A 73 -22.34 -2.90 18.68
C PHE A 73 -21.71 -2.03 19.76
N SER A 74 -21.31 -0.81 19.43
CA SER A 74 -20.70 0.11 20.40
C SER A 74 -21.73 0.71 21.38
N SER A 75 -22.96 0.91 20.93
CA SER A 75 -24.07 1.31 21.82
C SER A 75 -24.39 0.24 22.88
N LYS A 76 -24.27 -1.05 22.55
CA LYS A 76 -24.45 -2.16 23.49
C LYS A 76 -23.36 -2.23 24.56
N ILE A 77 -22.12 -1.90 24.19
CA ILE A 77 -21.00 -1.80 25.14
C ILE A 77 -21.22 -0.63 26.09
N ARG A 78 -21.74 0.51 25.60
CA ARG A 78 -22.00 1.71 26.43
C ARG A 78 -23.14 1.52 27.44
N SER A 79 -24.13 0.68 27.15
CA SER A 79 -25.31 0.46 28.00
C SER A 79 -25.13 -0.63 29.07
N SER A 80 -24.15 -1.53 28.93
CA SER A 80 -23.86 -2.55 29.94
C SER A 80 -23.11 -1.96 31.13
N ARG A 81 -23.66 -2.12 32.35
CA ARG A 81 -23.04 -1.67 33.62
C ARG A 81 -21.67 -2.30 33.87
N GLU A 82 -21.46 -3.54 33.44
CA GLU A 82 -20.16 -4.24 33.55
C GLU A 82 -19.08 -3.59 32.68
N HIS A 83 -19.46 -3.02 31.54
CA HIS A 83 -18.54 -2.38 30.59
C HIS A 83 -18.21 -0.93 30.95
N GLN A 84 -18.94 -0.31 31.89
CA GLN A 84 -18.61 1.03 32.38
C GLN A 84 -17.36 1.05 33.27
N GLN A 85 -17.04 -0.06 33.94
CA GLN A 85 -15.79 -0.22 34.71
C GLN A 85 -14.54 -0.20 33.81
N PHE A 86 -14.71 -0.58 32.55
CA PHE A 86 -13.64 -0.74 31.56
C PHE A 86 -13.33 0.51 30.72
N LYS A 87 -13.97 1.65 31.01
CA LYS A 87 -13.84 2.91 30.24
C LYS A 87 -12.48 3.61 30.31
N LYS A 88 -11.52 3.07 31.05
CA LYS A 88 -10.12 3.53 30.99
C LYS A 88 -9.34 2.44 30.26
N ASP A 89 -8.80 2.76 29.10
CA ASP A 89 -8.08 1.85 28.17
C ASP A 89 -6.99 0.96 28.81
N GLN A 90 -6.66 1.17 30.09
CA GLN A 90 -5.65 0.44 30.85
C GLN A 90 -6.08 -0.91 31.46
N HIS A 91 -7.38 -1.25 31.49
CA HIS A 91 -7.84 -2.45 32.21
C HIS A 91 -8.70 -3.42 31.39
N LEU A 92 -8.75 -3.29 30.06
CA LEU A 92 -9.44 -4.25 29.23
C LEU A 92 -8.79 -5.64 29.31
N LEU A 93 -9.63 -6.67 29.38
CA LEU A 93 -9.20 -8.05 29.12
C LEU A 93 -8.73 -8.14 27.66
N SER A 94 -7.73 -8.96 27.37
CA SER A 94 -7.10 -9.00 26.05
C SER A 94 -8.11 -9.35 24.94
N SER A 95 -9.03 -10.28 25.22
CA SER A 95 -10.13 -10.65 24.29
C SER A 95 -11.09 -9.49 24.01
N VAL A 96 -11.41 -8.68 25.03
CA VAL A 96 -12.28 -7.50 24.88
C VAL A 96 -11.56 -6.39 24.11
N ASN A 97 -10.24 -6.27 24.29
CA ASN A 97 -9.41 -5.35 23.53
C ASN A 97 -9.42 -5.69 22.03
N CYS A 98 -9.25 -6.97 21.65
CA CYS A 98 -9.37 -7.41 20.25
C CYS A 98 -10.74 -7.03 19.66
N TRP A 99 -11.83 -7.25 20.40
CA TRP A 99 -13.17 -6.87 19.97
C TRP A 99 -13.32 -5.35 19.76
N TYR A 100 -12.78 -4.54 20.67
CA TYR A 100 -12.83 -3.08 20.56
C TYR A 100 -12.03 -2.57 19.34
N LEU A 101 -10.84 -3.13 19.11
CA LEU A 101 -10.02 -2.79 17.94
C LEU A 101 -10.68 -3.19 16.63
N LEU A 102 -11.37 -4.33 16.58
CA LEU A 102 -12.16 -4.73 15.41
C LEU A 102 -13.25 -3.70 15.08
N LEU A 103 -13.99 -3.22 16.08
CA LEU A 103 -15.00 -2.17 15.90
C LEU A 103 -14.39 -0.85 15.44
N ASN A 104 -13.19 -0.50 15.94
CA ASN A 104 -12.48 0.69 15.50
C ASN A 104 -11.99 0.59 14.07
N GLN A 105 -11.53 -0.59 13.65
CA GLN A 105 -11.13 -0.83 12.27
C GLN A 105 -12.33 -0.71 11.31
N THR A 106 -13.49 -1.26 11.67
CA THR A 106 -14.72 -1.07 10.88
C THR A 106 -15.10 0.41 10.72
N ARG A 107 -14.90 1.25 11.75
CA ARG A 107 -15.11 2.70 11.64
C ARG A 107 -14.08 3.40 10.78
N ARG A 108 -12.82 2.97 10.86
CA ARG A 108 -11.74 3.50 10.02
C ARG A 108 -12.08 3.24 8.56
N GLU A 109 -12.40 1.99 8.20
CA GLU A 109 -12.85 1.61 6.85
C GLU A 109 -14.07 2.44 6.42
N SER A 110 -15.07 2.62 7.29
CA SER A 110 -16.21 3.49 6.97
C SER A 110 -15.81 4.91 6.56
N ARG A 111 -14.91 5.55 7.31
CA ARG A 111 -14.43 6.92 7.02
C ARG A 111 -13.59 6.96 5.75
N ASP A 112 -12.77 5.95 5.54
CA ASP A 112 -11.88 5.86 4.37
C ASP A 112 -12.71 5.70 3.09
N HIS A 113 -13.74 4.84 3.09
CA HIS A 113 -14.67 4.70 1.98
C HIS A 113 -15.52 5.96 1.75
N ALA A 114 -15.91 6.69 2.79
CA ALA A 114 -16.56 8.00 2.63
C ALA A 114 -15.62 8.99 1.92
N THR A 115 -14.37 9.05 2.37
CA THR A 115 -13.32 9.90 1.77
C THR A 115 -13.07 9.52 0.30
N LEU A 116 -13.06 8.23 -0.01
CA LEU A 116 -12.91 7.72 -1.37
C LEU A 116 -14.07 8.18 -2.28
N GLY A 117 -15.31 8.07 -1.80
CA GLY A 117 -16.49 8.60 -2.49
C GLY A 117 -16.43 10.12 -2.71
N ASP A 118 -15.93 10.88 -1.74
CA ASP A 118 -15.72 12.32 -1.86
C ASP A 118 -14.62 12.66 -2.87
N ILE A 119 -13.52 11.90 -2.93
CA ILE A 119 -12.45 12.09 -3.93
C ILE A 119 -12.99 11.84 -5.33
N TYR A 120 -13.80 10.80 -5.53
CA TYR A 120 -14.39 10.55 -6.85
C TYR A 120 -15.29 11.70 -7.28
N THR A 121 -16.15 12.16 -6.39
CA THR A 121 -17.12 13.23 -6.68
C THR A 121 -16.42 14.57 -6.90
N ASN A 122 -15.56 14.98 -5.97
CA ASN A 122 -15.04 16.34 -5.90
C ASN A 122 -13.72 16.53 -6.66
N ASN A 123 -13.00 15.45 -6.99
CA ASN A 123 -11.76 15.53 -7.77
C ASN A 123 -11.86 14.83 -9.12
N VAL A 124 -12.17 13.53 -9.15
CA VAL A 124 -12.10 12.75 -10.40
C VAL A 124 -13.15 13.22 -11.40
N ILE A 125 -14.41 13.27 -10.99
CA ILE A 125 -15.52 13.71 -11.86
C ILE A 125 -15.31 15.17 -12.31
N VAL A 126 -14.98 16.06 -11.38
CA VAL A 126 -14.72 17.48 -11.70
C VAL A 126 -13.60 17.63 -12.75
N ARG A 127 -12.50 16.87 -12.63
CA ARG A 127 -11.43 16.87 -13.64
C ARG A 127 -11.91 16.35 -14.99
N LEU A 128 -12.71 15.29 -15.02
CA LEU A 128 -13.25 14.75 -16.27
C LEU A 128 -14.17 15.77 -16.96
N THR A 129 -15.02 16.47 -16.20
CA THR A 129 -15.85 17.56 -16.72
C THR A 129 -15.00 18.67 -17.34
N GLN A 130 -13.96 19.11 -16.65
CA GLN A 130 -13.01 20.10 -17.19
C GLN A 130 -12.34 19.63 -18.47
N ILE A 131 -11.90 18.36 -18.52
CA ILE A 131 -11.30 17.78 -19.73
C ILE A 131 -12.32 17.77 -20.88
N SER A 132 -13.58 17.44 -20.63
CA SER A 132 -14.64 17.48 -21.65
C SER A 132 -14.81 18.90 -22.22
N GLU A 133 -14.86 19.92 -21.36
CA GLU A 133 -14.95 21.32 -21.78
C GLU A 133 -13.74 21.75 -22.61
N ASP A 134 -12.54 21.33 -22.21
CA ASP A 134 -11.30 21.64 -22.93
C ASP A 134 -11.24 20.96 -24.30
N VAL A 135 -11.66 19.69 -24.42
CA VAL A 135 -11.75 18.99 -25.71
C VAL A 135 -12.70 19.72 -26.67
N ILE A 136 -13.89 20.12 -26.20
CA ILE A 136 -14.86 20.86 -27.01
C ILE A 136 -14.27 22.21 -27.48
N ARG A 137 -13.66 22.95 -26.55
CA ARG A 137 -13.10 24.28 -26.81
C ARG A 137 -11.91 24.21 -27.78
N LEU A 138 -10.99 23.27 -27.57
CA LEU A 138 -9.81 23.07 -28.42
C LEU A 138 -10.21 22.59 -29.81
N PHE A 139 -11.11 21.61 -29.91
CA PHE A 139 -11.61 21.15 -31.21
C PHE A 139 -12.26 22.29 -32.01
N LYS A 140 -13.08 23.14 -31.38
CA LYS A 140 -13.67 24.30 -32.05
C LYS A 140 -12.59 25.24 -32.63
N LYS A 141 -11.52 25.48 -31.88
CA LYS A 141 -10.40 26.33 -32.33
C LYS A 141 -9.60 25.68 -33.46
N SER A 142 -9.29 24.38 -33.34
CA SER A 142 -8.61 23.63 -34.41
C SER A 142 -9.45 23.56 -35.69
N LYS A 143 -10.78 23.45 -35.57
CA LYS A 143 -11.72 23.47 -36.71
C LYS A 143 -11.69 24.82 -37.43
N GLU A 144 -11.68 25.94 -36.70
CA GLU A 144 -11.52 27.29 -37.28
C GLU A 144 -10.21 27.40 -38.10
N ILE A 145 -9.09 26.90 -37.57
CA ILE A 145 -7.78 26.91 -38.24
C ILE A 145 -7.77 26.00 -39.47
N GLY A 146 -8.33 24.80 -39.37
CA GLY A 146 -8.40 23.86 -40.49
C GLY A 146 -9.23 24.41 -41.65
N ILE A 147 -10.31 25.16 -41.37
CA ILE A 147 -11.14 25.78 -42.43
C ILE A 147 -10.30 26.80 -43.19
N GLN A 148 -9.52 27.64 -42.49
CA GLN A 148 -8.62 28.60 -43.11
C GLN A 148 -7.57 27.90 -44.00
N MET A 149 -7.01 26.78 -43.55
CA MET A 149 -6.05 25.98 -44.33
C MET A 149 -6.70 25.38 -45.60
N HIS A 150 -7.93 24.89 -45.50
CA HIS A 150 -8.69 24.38 -46.64
C HIS A 150 -9.02 25.50 -47.64
N GLU A 151 -9.39 26.70 -47.18
CA GLU A 151 -9.66 27.86 -48.03
C GLU A 151 -8.43 28.26 -48.84
N GLU A 152 -7.24 28.30 -48.22
CA GLU A 152 -5.99 28.59 -48.93
C GLU A 152 -5.64 27.52 -49.97
N LEU A 153 -5.86 26.23 -49.70
CA LEU A 153 -5.68 25.17 -50.71
C LEU A 153 -6.63 25.33 -51.90
N VAL A 154 -7.90 25.63 -51.64
CA VAL A 154 -8.89 25.87 -52.70
C VAL A 154 -8.53 27.11 -53.51
N LYS A 155 -8.02 28.15 -52.86
CA LYS A 155 -7.56 29.38 -53.53
C LYS A 155 -6.38 29.12 -54.46
N VAL A 156 -5.32 28.46 -53.98
CA VAL A 156 -4.12 28.17 -54.77
C VAL A 156 -4.43 27.24 -55.95
N THR A 157 -5.33 26.26 -55.76
CA THR A 157 -5.79 25.41 -56.88
C THR A 157 -6.66 26.19 -57.89
N ASN A 158 -7.48 27.14 -57.46
CA ASN A 158 -8.23 28.01 -58.39
C ASN A 158 -7.28 28.97 -59.15
N GLU A 159 -6.27 29.53 -58.48
CA GLU A 159 -5.25 30.38 -59.11
C GLU A 159 -4.51 29.60 -60.22
N LEU A 160 -4.06 28.36 -59.95
CA LEU A 160 -3.40 27.51 -60.94
C LEU A 160 -4.28 27.25 -62.18
N TYR A 161 -5.59 27.05 -61.99
CA TYR A 161 -6.55 26.90 -63.10
C TYR A 161 -6.56 28.12 -64.02
N THR A 162 -6.60 29.34 -63.44
CA THR A 162 -6.63 30.59 -64.22
C THR A 162 -5.35 30.82 -65.02
N VAL A 163 -4.20 30.54 -64.43
CA VAL A 163 -2.90 30.68 -65.09
C VAL A 163 -2.73 29.63 -66.19
N MET A 164 -3.14 28.38 -65.93
CA MET A 164 -3.15 27.31 -66.94
C MET A 164 -4.00 27.67 -68.16
N LYS A 165 -5.24 28.16 -67.95
CA LYS A 165 -6.15 28.57 -69.02
C LYS A 165 -5.55 29.72 -69.86
N THR A 166 -4.87 30.66 -69.21
CA THR A 166 -4.18 31.77 -69.87
C THR A 166 -3.03 31.29 -70.74
N TYR A 167 -2.24 30.33 -70.23
CA TYR A 167 -1.19 29.65 -71.01
C TYR A 167 -1.77 28.93 -72.24
N HIS A 168 -2.82 28.11 -72.07
CA HIS A 168 -3.48 27.40 -73.17
C HIS A 168 -4.00 28.32 -74.28
N MET A 169 -4.60 29.45 -73.90
CA MET A 169 -5.06 30.48 -74.84
C MET A 169 -3.90 31.05 -75.67
N TYR A 170 -2.83 31.54 -75.03
CA TYR A 170 -1.68 32.10 -75.75
C TYR A 170 -0.89 31.05 -76.54
N HIS A 171 -0.88 29.80 -76.08
CA HIS A 171 -0.27 28.69 -76.81
C HIS A 171 -1.02 28.42 -78.12
N THR A 172 -2.36 28.38 -78.08
CA THR A 172 -3.22 28.23 -79.26
C THR A 172 -3.05 29.39 -80.25
N GLU A 173 -3.01 30.63 -79.75
CA GLU A 173 -2.74 31.83 -80.57
C GLU A 173 -1.34 31.81 -81.22
N SER A 174 -0.34 31.30 -80.50
CA SER A 174 1.03 31.13 -81.02
C SER A 174 1.09 30.07 -82.12
N ILE A 175 0.46 28.91 -81.93
CA ILE A 175 0.38 27.84 -82.95
C ILE A 175 -0.36 28.35 -84.20
N SER A 176 -1.48 29.07 -84.03
CA SER A 176 -2.22 29.65 -85.15
C SER A 176 -1.40 30.68 -85.94
N ALA A 177 -0.65 31.55 -85.24
CA ALA A 177 0.24 32.51 -85.87
C ALA A 177 1.41 31.81 -86.59
N GLU A 178 1.96 30.73 -86.02
CA GLU A 178 3.01 29.92 -86.63
C GLU A 178 2.52 29.23 -87.91
N SER A 179 1.31 28.66 -87.91
CA SER A 179 0.71 28.06 -89.11
C SER A 179 0.55 29.10 -90.22
N LYS A 180 0.02 30.29 -89.89
CA LYS A 180 -0.14 31.39 -90.85
C LYS A 180 1.22 31.89 -91.39
N LEU A 181 2.26 31.90 -90.57
CA LEU A 181 3.62 32.24 -91.00
C LEU A 181 4.15 31.18 -91.98
N LYS A 182 4.07 29.90 -91.63
CA LYS A 182 4.49 28.78 -92.49
C LYS A 182 3.75 28.77 -93.84
N ASP A 183 2.46 29.12 -93.85
CA ASP A 183 1.70 29.25 -95.08
C ASP A 183 2.17 30.42 -95.96
N ALA A 184 2.60 31.54 -95.35
CA ALA A 184 3.18 32.66 -96.08
C ALA A 184 4.59 32.33 -96.61
N GLU A 185 5.40 31.61 -95.84
CA GLU A 185 6.71 31.09 -96.28
C GLU A 185 6.56 30.15 -97.48
N LYS A 186 5.60 29.23 -97.44
CA LYS A 186 5.28 28.36 -98.58
C LYS A 186 4.76 29.12 -99.81
N GLN A 187 4.05 30.24 -99.62
CA GLN A 187 3.58 31.09 -100.73
C GLN A 187 4.72 31.87 -101.38
N GLU A 188 5.70 32.31 -100.59
CA GLU A 188 6.94 32.93 -101.06
C GLU A 188 7.79 31.92 -101.84
N GLU A 189 8.01 30.72 -101.31
CA GLU A 189 8.71 29.62 -101.99
C GLU A 189 8.04 29.25 -103.33
N LYS A 190 6.71 29.14 -103.37
CA LYS A 190 5.96 28.88 -104.62
C LYS A 190 6.08 29.98 -105.67
N GLN A 191 6.31 31.25 -105.28
CA GLN A 191 6.56 32.34 -106.22
C GLN A 191 8.03 32.39 -106.68
N PHE A 192 8.98 32.05 -105.81
CA PHE A 192 10.38 31.91 -106.17
C PHE A 192 10.65 30.69 -107.07
N SER A 193 10.02 29.54 -106.83
CA SER A 193 10.14 28.36 -107.70
C SER A 193 9.56 28.57 -109.10
N LYS A 194 8.58 29.47 -109.28
CA LYS A 194 8.10 29.91 -110.61
C LYS A 194 9.09 30.85 -111.34
N SER A 195 10.11 31.37 -110.66
CA SER A 195 11.15 32.23 -111.25
C SER A 195 12.36 31.45 -111.78
N GLY A 196 12.52 30.18 -111.37
CA GLY A 196 13.65 29.32 -111.77
C GLY A 196 13.57 28.74 -113.19
N ASP A 197 12.39 28.71 -113.82
CA ASP A 197 12.18 28.03 -115.12
C ASP A 197 12.20 28.94 -116.37
N LEU A 198 12.54 30.23 -116.23
CA LEU A 198 12.56 31.16 -117.36
C LEU A 198 13.81 32.04 -117.34
N ASN A 199 14.96 31.46 -117.71
CA ASN A 199 16.04 32.24 -118.29
C ASN A 199 17.00 31.43 -119.18
N VAL A 200 16.55 31.09 -120.39
CA VAL A 200 17.40 31.03 -121.59
C VAL A 200 16.75 31.90 -122.66
N ASN A 201 17.16 33.17 -122.71
CA ASN A 201 17.51 33.93 -123.94
C ASN A 201 17.35 35.45 -123.78
N LEU A 202 18.32 36.12 -124.40
CA LEU A 202 18.64 37.55 -124.38
C LEU A 202 17.57 38.48 -125.03
N LEU A 203 17.70 39.76 -124.66
CA LEU A 203 17.29 41.01 -125.36
C LEU A 203 15.81 41.42 -125.32
N ARG A 204 15.47 42.39 -124.43
CA ARG A 204 14.84 43.69 -124.74
C ARG A 204 14.50 44.48 -123.47
N HIS A 205 14.69 45.80 -123.56
CA HIS A 205 14.40 46.78 -122.52
C HIS A 205 12.90 47.13 -122.46
N GLU A 206 12.48 47.62 -121.29
CA GLU A 206 11.22 48.30 -120.95
C GLU A 206 9.93 47.46 -121.04
N ASP A 207 9.58 46.76 -119.95
CA ASP A 207 8.40 47.07 -119.11
C ASP A 207 8.17 45.97 -118.04
N ARG A 208 9.10 45.85 -117.07
CA ARG A 208 9.08 44.82 -116.01
C ARG A 208 8.67 45.39 -114.65
N GLN A 209 7.69 46.30 -114.60
CA GLN A 209 7.24 46.90 -113.33
C GLN A 209 6.13 46.16 -112.53
N PRO A 210 5.23 45.30 -113.09
CA PRO A 210 4.16 44.72 -112.27
C PRO A 210 4.65 43.63 -111.28
N ARG A 211 5.70 42.85 -111.64
CA ARG A 211 6.11 41.64 -110.89
C ARG A 211 7.00 41.88 -109.67
N ARG A 212 7.77 42.98 -109.61
CA ARG A 212 8.53 43.37 -108.40
C ARG A 212 7.61 43.84 -107.26
N SER A 213 6.42 44.35 -107.59
CA SER A 213 5.44 44.84 -106.61
C SER A 213 4.76 43.71 -105.82
N SER A 214 4.48 42.57 -106.48
CA SER A 214 3.83 41.41 -105.83
C SER A 214 4.74 40.67 -104.87
N VAL A 215 6.03 40.53 -105.23
CA VAL A 215 7.06 39.91 -104.38
C VAL A 215 7.29 40.76 -103.12
N ARG A 216 7.48 42.08 -103.27
CA ARG A 216 7.57 43.02 -102.12
C ARG A 216 6.33 43.00 -101.23
N LYS A 217 5.14 42.80 -101.79
CA LYS A 217 3.88 42.70 -101.03
C LYS A 217 3.79 41.42 -100.21
N ILE A 218 4.32 40.30 -100.72
CA ILE A 218 4.37 39.01 -100.01
C ILE A 218 5.47 39.01 -98.95
N GLU A 219 6.62 39.59 -99.25
CA GLU A 219 7.72 39.79 -98.30
C GLU A 219 7.28 40.65 -97.10
N LYS A 220 6.60 41.78 -97.35
CA LYS A 220 6.00 42.62 -96.29
C LYS A 220 4.87 41.91 -95.53
N MET A 221 4.13 41.01 -96.18
CA MET A 221 3.11 40.19 -95.51
C MET A 221 3.75 39.13 -94.60
N LYS A 222 4.82 38.48 -95.05
CA LYS A 222 5.61 37.53 -94.26
C LYS A 222 6.25 38.22 -93.07
N GLU A 223 6.88 39.37 -93.25
CA GLU A 223 7.49 40.16 -92.18
C GLU A 223 6.45 40.53 -91.10
N LYS A 224 5.25 40.96 -91.52
CA LYS A 224 4.13 41.21 -90.59
C LYS A 224 3.68 39.96 -89.84
N ARG A 225 3.62 38.79 -90.50
CA ARG A 225 3.29 37.51 -89.86
C ARG A 225 4.42 37.02 -88.94
N GLN A 226 5.68 37.27 -89.28
CA GLN A 226 6.86 36.96 -88.47
C GLN A 226 6.87 37.79 -87.18
N ALA A 227 6.60 39.09 -87.27
CA ALA A 227 6.47 39.96 -86.11
C ALA A 227 5.32 39.50 -85.19
N LYS A 228 4.16 39.14 -85.77
CA LYS A 228 3.02 38.66 -85.00
C LYS A 228 3.26 37.30 -84.33
N TYR A 229 3.92 36.37 -85.02
CA TYR A 229 4.37 35.12 -84.43
C TYR A 229 5.34 35.35 -83.28
N SER A 230 6.34 36.23 -83.46
CA SER A 230 7.33 36.55 -82.43
C SER A 230 6.68 37.16 -81.18
N GLU A 231 5.70 38.06 -81.35
CA GLU A 231 4.90 38.63 -80.26
C GLU A 231 4.10 37.53 -79.51
N ASN A 232 3.36 36.70 -80.25
CA ASN A 232 2.54 35.64 -79.65
C ASN A 232 3.40 34.56 -78.98
N LYS A 233 4.55 34.22 -79.55
CA LYS A 233 5.52 33.27 -78.96
C LYS A 233 6.09 33.81 -77.66
N LEU A 234 6.39 35.10 -77.58
CA LEU A 234 6.85 35.74 -76.35
C LEU A 234 5.74 35.73 -75.28
N LYS A 235 4.50 36.06 -75.62
CA LYS A 235 3.34 35.99 -74.70
C LYS A 235 3.12 34.56 -74.19
N CYS A 236 3.13 33.58 -75.08
CA CYS A 236 3.04 32.16 -74.73
C CYS A 236 4.18 31.74 -73.78
N THR A 237 5.42 32.19 -74.04
CA THR A 237 6.57 31.88 -73.18
C THR A 237 6.41 32.47 -71.78
N LYS A 238 5.98 33.74 -71.68
CA LYS A 238 5.71 34.39 -70.39
C LYS A 238 4.61 33.67 -69.60
N ALA A 239 3.48 33.39 -70.23
CA ALA A 239 2.37 32.68 -69.59
C ALA A 239 2.73 31.24 -69.18
N ARG A 240 3.57 30.55 -69.97
CA ARG A 240 4.09 29.23 -69.59
C ARG A 240 5.00 29.31 -68.37
N ASN A 241 5.87 30.31 -68.30
CA ASN A 241 6.75 30.49 -67.14
C ASN A 241 5.92 30.78 -65.88
N ASP A 242 4.92 31.68 -65.96
CA ASP A 242 3.99 31.94 -64.85
C ASP A 242 3.25 30.67 -64.42
N TYR A 243 2.78 29.86 -65.39
CA TYR A 243 2.13 28.58 -65.09
C TYR A 243 3.07 27.63 -64.34
N LEU A 244 4.32 27.47 -64.78
CA LEU A 244 5.29 26.60 -64.13
C LEU A 244 5.66 27.07 -62.71
N LEU A 245 5.76 28.39 -62.50
CA LEU A 245 6.01 28.96 -61.17
C LEU A 245 4.83 28.72 -60.23
N ASN A 246 3.59 28.96 -60.69
CA ASN A 246 2.39 28.70 -59.90
C ASN A 246 2.18 27.20 -59.66
N LEU A 247 2.54 26.33 -60.61
CA LEU A 247 2.50 24.89 -60.43
C LEU A 247 3.46 24.44 -59.32
N ALA A 248 4.69 24.96 -59.31
CA ALA A 248 5.65 24.69 -58.25
C ALA A 248 5.14 25.16 -56.88
N ALA A 249 4.60 26.39 -56.81
CA ALA A 249 4.01 26.93 -55.58
C ALA A 249 2.82 26.09 -55.08
N THR A 250 1.89 25.74 -55.98
CA THR A 250 0.72 24.90 -55.67
C THR A 250 1.13 23.56 -55.11
N ASN A 251 2.07 22.88 -55.77
CA ASN A 251 2.57 21.58 -55.30
C ASN A 251 3.26 21.70 -53.94
N ALA A 252 4.01 22.77 -53.68
CA ALA A 252 4.65 23.00 -52.39
C ALA A 252 3.63 23.21 -51.27
N VAL A 253 2.58 24.01 -51.50
CA VAL A 253 1.50 24.24 -50.51
C VAL A 253 0.70 22.96 -50.25
N VAL A 254 0.32 22.22 -51.30
CA VAL A 254 -0.38 20.93 -51.17
C VAL A 254 0.49 19.94 -50.40
N ALA A 255 1.78 19.81 -50.75
CA ALA A 255 2.69 18.91 -50.04
C ALA A 255 2.84 19.30 -48.57
N LYS A 256 3.03 20.59 -48.26
CA LYS A 256 3.14 21.09 -46.88
C LYS A 256 1.90 20.75 -46.07
N TYR A 257 0.71 20.97 -46.63
CA TYR A 257 -0.55 20.67 -45.95
C TYR A 257 -0.65 19.19 -45.56
N TYR A 258 -0.47 18.28 -46.53
CA TYR A 258 -0.66 16.85 -46.29
C TYR A 258 0.47 16.19 -45.49
N ILE A 259 1.68 16.74 -45.52
CA ILE A 259 2.85 16.15 -44.84
C ILE A 259 2.99 16.72 -43.41
N HIS A 260 2.72 18.01 -43.21
CA HIS A 260 2.99 18.70 -41.96
C HIS A 260 1.70 19.24 -41.32
N ASP A 261 1.00 20.13 -42.03
CA ASP A 261 -0.04 20.94 -41.37
C ASP A 261 -1.22 20.10 -40.85
N VAL A 262 -1.59 18.98 -41.51
CA VAL A 262 -2.61 18.04 -41.00
C VAL A 262 -2.15 17.36 -39.70
N SER A 263 -0.88 16.97 -39.61
CA SER A 263 -0.34 16.35 -38.39
C SER A 263 -0.36 17.33 -37.23
N ASP A 264 0.14 18.54 -37.46
CA ASP A 264 0.18 19.60 -36.43
C ASP A 264 -1.23 19.99 -35.96
N MET A 265 -2.22 19.95 -36.87
CA MET A 265 -3.63 20.20 -36.53
C MET A 265 -4.20 19.10 -35.61
N ILE A 266 -3.85 17.84 -35.84
CA ILE A 266 -4.25 16.72 -34.95
C ILE A 266 -3.66 16.94 -33.56
N ASP A 267 -2.38 17.29 -33.47
CA ASP A 267 -1.72 17.56 -32.19
C ASP A 267 -2.38 18.74 -31.43
N CYS A 268 -2.87 19.75 -32.16
CA CYS A 268 -3.62 20.86 -31.58
C CYS A 268 -4.99 20.43 -31.01
N CYS A 269 -5.70 19.51 -31.66
CA CYS A 269 -6.94 18.92 -31.13
C CYS A 269 -6.70 18.12 -29.84
N ASP A 270 -5.50 17.55 -29.69
CA ASP A 270 -5.16 16.60 -28.63
C ASP A 270 -4.41 17.25 -27.46
N LEU A 271 -4.21 18.57 -27.54
CA LEU A 271 -3.33 19.31 -26.65
C LEU A 271 -3.74 19.14 -25.18
N GLY A 272 -2.93 18.39 -24.43
CA GLY A 272 -3.11 18.16 -23.01
C GLY A 272 -4.19 17.13 -22.64
N TYR A 273 -4.88 16.51 -23.60
CA TYR A 273 -5.93 15.51 -23.33
C TYR A 273 -5.37 14.31 -22.55
N HIS A 274 -4.36 13.63 -23.10
CA HIS A 274 -3.76 12.44 -22.48
C HIS A 274 -3.10 12.77 -21.14
N ALA A 275 -2.39 13.90 -21.05
CA ALA A 275 -1.74 14.33 -19.82
C ALA A 275 -2.75 14.58 -18.69
N SER A 276 -3.87 15.24 -19.01
CA SER A 276 -4.94 15.53 -18.04
C SER A 276 -5.66 14.25 -17.62
N LEU A 277 -6.00 13.38 -18.58
CA LEU A 277 -6.63 12.09 -18.30
C LEU A 277 -5.72 11.19 -17.44
N ALA A 278 -4.42 11.14 -17.74
CA ALA A 278 -3.45 10.38 -16.95
C ALA A 278 -3.36 10.90 -15.51
N ARG A 279 -3.43 12.21 -15.29
CA ARG A 279 -3.47 12.79 -13.93
C ARG A 279 -4.75 12.42 -13.18
N THR A 280 -5.89 12.38 -13.87
CA THR A 280 -7.15 11.92 -13.30
C THR A 280 -7.06 10.47 -12.83
N PHE A 281 -6.55 9.56 -13.67
CA PHE A 281 -6.35 8.16 -13.28
C PHE A 281 -5.30 7.99 -12.18
N ARG A 282 -4.22 8.77 -12.18
CA ARG A 282 -3.26 8.78 -11.06
C ARG A 282 -3.89 9.24 -9.75
N THR A 283 -4.85 10.16 -9.79
CA THR A 283 -5.60 10.59 -8.61
C THR A 283 -6.45 9.43 -8.06
N TYR A 284 -7.14 8.70 -8.95
CA TYR A 284 -7.85 7.47 -8.59
C TYR A 284 -6.94 6.42 -7.96
N LEU A 285 -5.82 6.09 -8.62
CA LEU A 285 -4.85 5.10 -8.12
C LEU A 285 -4.27 5.52 -6.76
N SER A 286 -3.92 6.79 -6.61
CA SER A 286 -3.44 7.32 -5.34
C SER A 286 -4.47 7.13 -4.23
N ALA A 287 -5.75 7.39 -4.49
CA ALA A 287 -6.81 7.22 -3.49
C ALA A 287 -6.95 5.74 -3.07
N GLU A 288 -6.96 4.81 -4.03
CA GLU A 288 -7.04 3.37 -3.76
C GLU A 288 -5.82 2.85 -2.96
N TYR A 289 -4.60 3.28 -3.32
CA TYR A 289 -3.40 2.88 -2.56
C TYR A 289 -3.40 3.39 -1.11
N ASN A 290 -3.91 4.60 -0.87
CA ASN A 290 -4.01 5.13 0.50
C ASN A 290 -5.10 4.41 1.30
N LEU A 291 -6.23 4.05 0.67
CA LEU A 291 -7.26 3.20 1.28
C LEU A 291 -6.68 1.86 1.74
N GLU A 292 -5.95 1.18 0.85
CA GLU A 292 -5.32 -0.12 1.17
C GLU A 292 -4.26 0.01 2.27
N THR A 293 -3.46 1.06 2.25
CA THR A 293 -2.45 1.32 3.30
C THR A 293 -3.12 1.53 4.66
N SER A 294 -4.16 2.36 4.73
CA SER A 294 -4.93 2.59 5.97
C SER A 294 -5.57 1.30 6.49
N ARG A 295 -6.06 0.46 5.58
CA ARG A 295 -6.62 -0.85 5.91
C ARG A 295 -5.55 -1.76 6.48
N HIS A 296 -4.40 -1.87 5.84
CA HIS A 296 -3.27 -2.68 6.29
C HIS A 296 -2.80 -2.27 7.70
N GLU A 297 -2.57 -0.97 7.93
CA GLU A 297 -2.20 -0.44 9.26
C GLU A 297 -3.23 -0.79 10.34
N GLY A 298 -4.51 -0.85 9.96
CA GLY A 298 -5.60 -1.24 10.85
C GLY A 298 -5.60 -2.72 11.19
N LEU A 299 -5.34 -3.57 10.20
CA LEU A 299 -5.22 -5.01 10.37
C LEU A 299 -4.00 -5.36 11.23
N ASP A 300 -2.86 -4.71 11.01
CA ASP A 300 -1.64 -4.91 11.81
C ASP A 300 -1.89 -4.60 13.30
N ILE A 301 -2.66 -3.56 13.62
CA ILE A 301 -3.02 -3.25 15.01
C ILE A 301 -3.86 -4.38 15.64
N ILE A 302 -4.75 -4.99 14.86
CA ILE A 302 -5.57 -6.13 15.33
C ILE A 302 -4.70 -7.37 15.50
N GLU A 303 -3.83 -7.67 14.54
CA GLU A 303 -2.88 -8.79 14.59
C GLU A 303 -2.01 -8.69 15.84
N ASN A 304 -1.40 -7.52 16.08
CA ASN A 304 -0.65 -7.27 17.30
C ASN A 304 -1.49 -7.50 18.57
N ALA A 305 -2.78 -7.18 18.57
CA ALA A 305 -3.64 -7.44 19.72
C ALA A 305 -3.98 -8.93 19.90
N VAL A 306 -4.10 -9.68 18.79
CA VAL A 306 -4.29 -11.13 18.78
C VAL A 306 -3.04 -11.83 19.35
N ASP A 307 -1.85 -11.40 18.95
CA ASP A 307 -0.58 -11.94 19.48
C ASP A 307 -0.41 -11.66 20.98
N ASN A 308 -1.04 -10.60 21.48
CA ASN A 308 -1.03 -10.23 22.89
C ASN A 308 -2.20 -10.83 23.70
N LEU A 309 -2.94 -11.80 23.16
CA LEU A 309 -3.93 -12.56 23.92
C LEU A 309 -3.25 -13.39 25.02
N ASP A 310 -3.53 -13.06 26.29
CA ASP A 310 -2.86 -13.68 27.43
C ASP A 310 -3.85 -14.01 28.56
N SER A 311 -4.20 -15.29 28.66
CA SER A 311 -5.09 -15.82 29.69
C SER A 311 -4.53 -15.66 31.11
N ARG A 312 -3.20 -15.66 31.28
CA ARG A 312 -2.57 -15.48 32.58
C ARG A 312 -2.66 -14.02 33.00
N SER A 313 -2.33 -13.08 32.12
CA SER A 313 -2.47 -11.64 32.39
C SER A 313 -3.93 -11.29 32.73
N ASP A 314 -4.88 -11.78 31.93
CA ASP A 314 -6.30 -11.55 32.14
C ASP A 314 -6.79 -12.12 33.48
N LYS A 315 -6.32 -13.32 33.87
CA LYS A 315 -6.61 -13.88 35.21
C LYS A 315 -6.16 -12.94 36.34
N HIS A 316 -4.94 -12.39 36.26
CA HIS A 316 -4.45 -11.46 37.29
C HIS A 316 -5.28 -10.19 37.32
N LYS A 317 -5.62 -9.62 36.16
CA LYS A 317 -6.50 -8.44 36.08
C LYS A 317 -7.86 -8.70 36.73
N ILE A 318 -8.47 -9.87 36.50
CA ILE A 318 -9.76 -10.25 37.11
C ILE A 318 -9.63 -10.35 38.63
N MET A 319 -8.58 -11.03 39.12
CA MET A 319 -8.33 -11.16 40.56
C MET A 319 -8.07 -9.81 41.22
N ASP A 320 -7.32 -8.90 40.58
CA ASP A 320 -7.04 -7.56 41.08
C ASP A 320 -8.28 -6.67 41.07
N MET A 321 -9.06 -6.71 39.97
CA MET A 321 -10.31 -5.94 39.83
C MET A 321 -11.36 -6.34 40.86
N HIS A 322 -11.38 -7.63 41.24
CA HIS A 322 -12.27 -8.18 42.25
C HIS A 322 -11.51 -8.64 43.50
N ASN A 323 -10.49 -7.89 43.92
CA ASN A 323 -9.64 -8.26 45.06
C ASN A 323 -10.44 -8.60 46.32
N GLN A 324 -11.51 -7.85 46.64
CA GLN A 324 -12.36 -8.11 47.81
C GLN A 324 -13.04 -9.49 47.78
N VAL A 325 -13.25 -10.08 46.59
CA VAL A 325 -13.85 -11.41 46.42
C VAL A 325 -12.79 -12.51 46.55
N PHE A 326 -11.58 -12.26 46.06
CA PHE A 326 -10.51 -13.25 45.95
C PHE A 326 -9.43 -13.16 47.04
N CYS A 327 -9.49 -12.15 47.91
CA CYS A 327 -8.53 -12.00 49.01
C CYS A 327 -8.68 -13.15 50.03
N PRO A 328 -7.57 -13.77 50.48
CA PRO A 328 -7.63 -14.82 51.49
C PRO A 328 -8.25 -14.31 52.81
N PRO A 329 -9.12 -15.09 53.47
CA PRO A 329 -9.65 -14.73 54.79
C PRO A 329 -8.57 -14.77 55.86
N MET A 330 -8.85 -14.16 57.03
CA MET A 330 -7.98 -14.26 58.20
C MET A 330 -7.81 -15.73 58.63
N ARG A 331 -6.61 -16.07 59.12
CA ARG A 331 -6.34 -17.41 59.63
C ARG A 331 -7.16 -17.67 60.89
N PHE A 332 -7.64 -18.90 61.04
CA PHE A 332 -8.25 -19.34 62.29
C PHE A 332 -7.19 -19.46 63.38
N GLU A 333 -7.54 -19.00 64.59
CA GLU A 333 -6.69 -19.06 65.77
C GLU A 333 -7.30 -20.03 66.80
N TYR A 334 -6.47 -20.57 67.69
CA TYR A 334 -6.94 -21.36 68.83
C TYR A 334 -7.71 -20.46 69.80
N LEU A 335 -8.96 -20.83 70.10
CA LEU A 335 -9.82 -20.12 71.04
C LEU A 335 -9.87 -20.89 72.36
N PRO A 336 -9.24 -20.39 73.44
CA PRO A 336 -9.18 -21.10 74.72
C PRO A 336 -10.58 -21.21 75.33
N HIS A 337 -10.98 -22.44 75.66
CA HIS A 337 -12.25 -22.71 76.33
C HIS A 337 -12.06 -22.55 77.85
N MET A 338 -12.86 -21.68 78.49
CA MET A 338 -12.83 -21.47 79.95
C MET A 338 -11.45 -21.08 80.51
N GLY A 339 -10.64 -20.34 79.71
CA GLY A 339 -9.33 -19.87 80.14
C GLY A 339 -8.22 -20.94 80.13
N ASP A 340 -8.40 -22.01 79.34
CA ASP A 340 -7.34 -23.01 79.12
C ASP A 340 -6.03 -22.34 78.66
N GLU A 341 -4.97 -22.52 79.46
CA GLU A 341 -3.64 -21.94 79.23
C GLU A 341 -2.81 -22.79 78.24
N VAL A 342 -3.26 -24.01 77.92
CA VAL A 342 -2.54 -24.94 77.03
C VAL A 342 -2.92 -24.71 75.56
N CYS A 343 -2.04 -24.06 74.81
CA CYS A 343 -2.26 -23.74 73.39
C CYS A 343 -1.40 -24.57 72.40
N GLN A 344 -0.69 -25.59 72.91
CA GLN A 344 0.23 -26.45 72.15
C GLN A 344 -0.07 -27.93 72.37
N VAL A 345 0.36 -28.78 71.44
CA VAL A 345 0.20 -30.24 71.57
C VAL A 345 1.08 -30.74 72.72
N SER A 346 0.47 -31.42 73.70
CA SER A 346 1.18 -31.97 74.85
C SER A 346 1.64 -33.40 74.59
N ALA A 347 2.96 -33.63 74.50
CA ALA A 347 3.56 -34.95 74.25
C ALA A 347 4.19 -35.57 75.51
N GLN A 348 3.52 -35.45 76.66
CA GLN A 348 3.95 -36.11 77.91
C GLN A 348 3.38 -37.53 78.04
N GLN A 349 4.00 -38.38 78.85
CA GLN A 349 3.48 -39.72 79.15
C GLN A 349 2.15 -39.62 79.92
N PRO A 350 1.13 -40.45 79.62
CA PRO A 350 1.14 -41.63 78.73
C PRO A 350 0.80 -41.33 77.25
N VAL A 351 0.38 -40.10 76.93
CA VAL A 351 -0.16 -39.71 75.61
C VAL A 351 0.91 -39.70 74.50
N GLN A 352 2.18 -39.49 74.87
CA GLN A 352 3.32 -39.49 73.95
C GLN A 352 3.39 -40.74 73.05
N THR A 353 3.12 -41.93 73.60
CA THR A 353 3.18 -43.20 72.87
C THR A 353 2.10 -43.26 71.79
N GLU A 354 0.88 -42.82 72.09
CA GLU A 354 -0.22 -42.75 71.11
C GLU A 354 0.10 -41.75 69.98
N LEU A 355 0.64 -40.58 70.34
CA LEU A 355 1.04 -39.56 69.36
C LEU A 355 2.15 -40.06 68.43
N LEU A 356 3.12 -40.84 68.96
CA LEU A 356 4.21 -41.42 68.17
C LEU A 356 3.71 -42.50 67.21
N MET A 357 2.79 -43.37 67.64
CA MET A 357 2.14 -44.31 66.72
C MET A 357 1.35 -43.57 65.63
N ARG A 358 0.61 -42.54 66.01
CA ARG A 358 -0.16 -41.72 65.06
C ARG A 358 0.74 -40.99 64.07
N TYR A 359 1.91 -40.51 64.50
CA TYR A 359 2.91 -39.91 63.63
C TYR A 359 3.38 -40.89 62.55
N HIS A 360 3.81 -42.10 62.94
CA HIS A 360 4.25 -43.12 61.97
C HIS A 360 3.12 -43.59 61.05
N GLN A 361 1.89 -43.70 61.56
CA GLN A 361 0.72 -44.03 60.74
C GLN A 361 0.46 -42.95 59.68
N LEU A 362 0.52 -41.66 60.06
CA LEU A 362 0.39 -40.55 59.12
C LEU A 362 1.53 -40.53 58.10
N GLN A 363 2.76 -40.78 58.53
CA GLN A 363 3.95 -40.81 57.68
C GLN A 363 3.83 -41.88 56.58
N SER A 364 3.46 -43.11 56.96
CA SER A 364 3.24 -44.20 56.00
C SER A 364 2.09 -43.90 55.04
N ARG A 365 0.94 -43.44 55.56
CA ARG A 365 -0.23 -43.09 54.73
C ARG A 365 0.08 -41.96 53.74
N LEU A 366 0.83 -40.94 54.17
CA LEU A 366 1.26 -39.83 53.31
C LEU A 366 2.20 -40.28 52.19
N ALA A 367 3.10 -41.23 52.47
CA ALA A 367 4.01 -41.75 51.45
C ALA A 367 3.23 -42.40 50.29
N THR A 368 2.24 -43.25 50.62
CA THR A 368 1.38 -43.90 49.61
C THR A 368 0.54 -42.89 48.84
N LEU A 369 -0.19 -42.01 49.54
CA LEU A 369 -1.08 -41.03 48.90
C LEU A 369 -0.32 -40.06 47.97
N LYS A 370 0.92 -39.69 48.33
CA LYS A 370 1.75 -38.82 47.48
C LYS A 370 2.10 -39.50 46.16
N ILE A 371 2.39 -40.80 46.17
CA ILE A 371 2.69 -41.55 44.95
C ILE A 371 1.43 -41.67 44.08
N GLU A 372 0.32 -42.12 44.67
CA GLU A 372 -0.97 -42.24 43.96
C GLU A 372 -1.39 -40.91 43.32
N ASN A 373 -1.33 -39.82 44.08
CA ASN A 373 -1.75 -38.50 43.58
C ASN A 373 -0.79 -37.92 42.52
N GLU A 374 0.49 -38.30 42.57
CA GLU A 374 1.48 -37.93 41.55
C GLU A 374 1.22 -38.65 40.21
N GLU A 375 0.76 -39.91 40.23
CA GLU A 375 0.34 -40.63 39.03
C GLU A 375 -0.91 -40.00 38.40
N VAL A 376 -1.88 -39.60 39.23
CA VAL A 376 -3.07 -38.85 38.76
C VAL A 376 -2.63 -37.51 38.15
N ARG A 377 -1.69 -36.80 38.77
CA ARG A 377 -1.15 -35.53 38.23
C ARG A 377 -0.51 -35.72 36.87
N LYS A 378 0.32 -36.74 36.68
CA LYS A 378 0.95 -37.03 35.37
C LYS A 378 -0.11 -37.32 34.29
N THR A 379 -1.14 -38.09 34.64
CA THR A 379 -2.25 -38.38 33.72
C THR A 379 -3.01 -37.10 33.35
N LEU A 380 -3.25 -36.24 34.34
CA LEU A 380 -3.88 -34.94 34.17
C LEU A 380 -3.06 -34.01 33.25
N ASP A 381 -1.76 -33.88 33.51
CA ASP A 381 -0.83 -33.05 32.72
C ASP A 381 -0.75 -33.54 31.26
N ALA A 382 -0.68 -34.86 31.05
CA ALA A 382 -0.69 -35.45 29.70
C ALA A 382 -2.01 -35.18 28.96
N THR A 383 -3.15 -35.32 29.65
CA THR A 383 -4.48 -35.03 29.07
C THR A 383 -4.61 -33.54 28.74
N MET A 384 -4.10 -32.66 29.60
CA MET A 384 -4.06 -31.21 29.36
C MET A 384 -3.25 -30.87 28.12
N GLN A 385 -2.08 -31.48 27.93
CA GLN A 385 -1.27 -31.30 26.73
C GLN A 385 -2.02 -31.74 25.48
N THR A 386 -2.67 -32.91 25.50
CA THR A 386 -3.49 -33.39 24.37
C THR A 386 -4.65 -32.44 24.05
N LEU A 387 -5.31 -31.88 25.07
CA LEU A 387 -6.33 -30.86 24.87
C LEU A 387 -5.76 -29.59 24.25
N GLN A 388 -4.58 -29.15 24.70
CA GLN A 388 -3.90 -27.98 24.15
C GLN A 388 -3.56 -28.20 22.68
N ASP A 389 -2.97 -29.34 22.32
CA ASP A 389 -2.64 -29.68 20.93
C ASP A 389 -3.88 -29.69 20.01
N MET A 390 -5.02 -30.17 20.52
CA MET A 390 -6.29 -30.13 19.77
C MET A 390 -6.86 -28.72 19.59
N LEU A 391 -6.62 -27.82 20.56
CA LEU A 391 -7.16 -26.46 20.59
C LEU A 391 -6.28 -25.44 19.84
N THR A 392 -4.98 -25.70 19.68
CA THR A 392 -4.01 -24.80 19.03
C THR A 392 -3.68 -25.20 17.60
N VAL A 393 -4.59 -25.92 16.93
CA VAL A 393 -4.44 -26.24 15.51
C VAL A 393 -4.47 -24.96 14.67
N GLU A 394 -3.53 -24.81 13.73
CA GLU A 394 -3.44 -23.64 12.85
C GLU A 394 -4.37 -23.81 11.64
N ASP A 395 -5.68 -23.59 11.84
CA ASP A 395 -6.72 -23.76 10.80
C ASP A 395 -7.35 -22.44 10.32
N PHE A 396 -6.62 -21.33 10.46
CA PHE A 396 -7.07 -19.97 10.13
C PHE A 396 -6.58 -19.44 8.77
N ASP A 397 -5.61 -20.09 8.10
CA ASP A 397 -5.19 -19.70 6.74
C ASP A 397 -6.28 -20.06 5.72
N VAL A 398 -6.74 -19.05 5.00
CA VAL A 398 -7.82 -19.15 3.99
C VAL A 398 -7.36 -18.70 2.60
N SER A 399 -6.05 -18.66 2.36
CA SER A 399 -5.47 -18.22 1.08
C SER A 399 -6.04 -18.97 -0.13
N ASP A 400 -6.34 -20.26 0.02
CA ASP A 400 -6.95 -21.11 -1.02
C ASP A 400 -8.34 -20.62 -1.45
N ALA A 401 -9.08 -19.90 -0.60
CA ALA A 401 -10.39 -19.35 -0.94
C ALA A 401 -10.31 -18.19 -1.94
N PHE A 402 -9.14 -17.55 -2.07
CA PHE A 402 -8.91 -16.41 -2.97
C PHE A 402 -8.13 -16.79 -4.24
N GLN A 403 -7.87 -18.09 -4.46
CA GLN A 403 -7.30 -18.60 -5.70
C GLN A 403 -8.37 -18.62 -6.80
N HIS A 404 -8.29 -17.65 -7.71
CA HIS A 404 -9.16 -17.60 -8.88
C HIS A 404 -8.53 -18.40 -10.02
N SER A 405 -9.10 -19.57 -10.36
CA SER A 405 -8.75 -20.28 -11.59
C SER A 405 -8.92 -19.36 -12.79
N ARG A 406 -7.90 -19.25 -13.67
CA ARG A 406 -7.95 -18.43 -14.90
C ARG A 406 -8.95 -18.92 -15.96
N SER A 407 -9.73 -19.96 -15.67
CA SER A 407 -10.73 -20.52 -16.58
C SER A 407 -12.11 -20.00 -16.20
N THR A 408 -12.87 -19.51 -17.16
CA THR A 408 -14.23 -18.96 -17.01
C THR A 408 -15.30 -20.00 -16.69
N GLU A 409 -14.92 -21.19 -16.20
CA GLU A 409 -15.85 -22.24 -15.81
C GLU A 409 -16.10 -22.22 -14.30
N SER A 410 -17.35 -21.91 -13.94
CA SER A 410 -18.02 -22.32 -12.70
C SER A 410 -17.33 -21.91 -11.39
N ILE A 411 -17.82 -20.82 -10.78
CA ILE A 411 -17.67 -20.49 -9.36
C ILE A 411 -18.44 -21.52 -8.53
N LYS A 412 -17.89 -22.72 -8.39
CA LYS A 412 -18.18 -23.63 -7.28
C LYS A 412 -16.86 -23.84 -6.57
N SER A 413 -16.80 -23.36 -5.33
CA SER A 413 -15.61 -23.37 -4.49
C SER A 413 -15.07 -24.79 -4.33
N VAL A 414 -13.98 -25.09 -5.02
CA VAL A 414 -13.21 -26.34 -4.82
C VAL A 414 -12.55 -26.35 -3.43
N ALA A 415 -12.43 -25.21 -2.76
CA ALA A 415 -11.80 -25.06 -1.45
C ALA A 415 -12.54 -25.74 -0.28
N SER A 416 -13.83 -26.08 -0.43
CA SER A 416 -14.66 -26.55 0.70
C SER A 416 -14.68 -28.07 0.94
N GLU A 417 -14.04 -28.90 0.11
CA GLU A 417 -14.31 -30.34 0.12
C GLU A 417 -13.38 -31.25 0.94
N SER A 418 -12.21 -30.80 1.44
CA SER A 418 -11.28 -31.73 2.11
C SER A 418 -11.20 -31.59 3.64
N TYR A 419 -11.05 -30.37 4.17
CA TYR A 419 -10.70 -30.18 5.60
C TYR A 419 -11.90 -29.88 6.51
N MET A 420 -12.92 -29.18 6.01
CA MET A 420 -14.06 -28.65 6.78
C MET A 420 -15.40 -29.34 6.48
N SER A 421 -15.38 -30.62 6.07
CA SER A 421 -16.62 -31.39 5.93
C SER A 421 -17.36 -31.50 7.27
N LYS A 422 -18.66 -31.19 7.28
CA LYS A 422 -19.51 -31.17 8.50
C LYS A 422 -19.40 -32.43 9.35
N LEU A 423 -19.19 -33.59 8.71
CA LEU A 423 -19.05 -34.88 9.37
C LEU A 423 -17.69 -35.02 10.09
N ASN A 424 -16.60 -34.56 9.48
CA ASN A 424 -15.25 -34.58 10.06
C ASN A 424 -15.11 -33.58 11.22
N VAL A 425 -15.79 -32.44 11.14
CA VAL A 425 -15.85 -31.45 12.24
C VAL A 425 -16.60 -32.00 13.45
N ALA A 426 -17.76 -32.64 13.23
CA ALA A 426 -18.55 -33.23 14.31
C ALA A 426 -17.79 -34.33 15.06
N LYS A 427 -17.09 -35.22 14.33
CA LYS A 427 -16.28 -36.29 14.92
C LYS A 427 -15.11 -35.75 15.74
N ARG A 428 -14.39 -34.73 15.25
CA ARG A 428 -13.31 -34.05 15.99
C ARG A 428 -13.83 -33.43 17.28
N ARG A 429 -14.96 -32.73 17.21
CA ARG A 429 -15.60 -32.10 18.37
C ARG A 429 -16.04 -33.11 19.43
N ALA A 430 -16.59 -34.26 19.03
CA ALA A 430 -16.97 -35.31 19.97
C ALA A 430 -15.75 -35.86 20.73
N ASN A 431 -14.65 -36.16 20.02
CA ASN A 431 -13.40 -36.60 20.62
C ASN A 431 -12.81 -35.57 21.60
N GLN A 432 -12.87 -34.29 21.24
CA GLN A 432 -12.45 -33.20 22.12
C GLN A 432 -13.28 -33.19 23.43
N GLN A 433 -14.62 -33.27 23.32
CA GLN A 433 -15.51 -33.28 24.48
C GLN A 433 -15.31 -34.49 25.41
N GLU A 434 -15.05 -35.66 24.84
CA GLU A 434 -14.70 -36.86 25.62
C GLU A 434 -13.39 -36.64 26.39
N THR A 435 -12.39 -36.05 25.73
CA THR A 435 -11.10 -35.72 26.35
C THR A 435 -11.25 -34.66 27.46
N GLU A 436 -12.08 -33.64 27.25
CA GLU A 436 -12.42 -32.62 28.26
C GLU A 436 -13.08 -33.27 29.49
N THR A 437 -14.04 -34.18 29.25
CA THR A 437 -14.72 -34.91 30.32
C THR A 437 -13.75 -35.75 31.13
N PHE A 438 -12.81 -36.43 30.46
CA PHE A 438 -11.76 -37.19 31.11
C PHE A 438 -10.81 -36.29 31.92
N TYR A 439 -10.38 -35.16 31.36
CA TYR A 439 -9.57 -34.15 32.05
C TYR A 439 -10.23 -33.67 33.35
N PHE A 440 -11.50 -33.26 33.31
CA PHE A 440 -12.19 -32.79 34.52
C PHE A 440 -12.41 -33.90 35.55
N SER A 441 -12.62 -35.14 35.11
CA SER A 441 -12.67 -36.31 35.99
C SER A 441 -11.35 -36.48 36.76
N LYS A 442 -10.21 -36.43 36.05
CA LYS A 442 -8.88 -36.52 36.65
C LYS A 442 -8.50 -35.30 37.48
N PHE A 443 -8.93 -34.10 37.10
CA PHE A 443 -8.71 -32.89 37.87
C PHE A 443 -9.41 -32.98 39.23
N LYS A 444 -10.66 -33.47 39.25
CA LYS A 444 -11.42 -33.71 40.49
C LYS A 444 -10.75 -34.76 41.37
N GLU A 445 -10.27 -35.85 40.78
CA GLU A 445 -9.52 -36.90 41.49
C GLU A 445 -8.25 -36.34 42.14
N TYR A 446 -7.44 -35.59 41.38
CA TYR A 446 -6.23 -34.91 41.85
C TYR A 446 -6.51 -33.91 42.98
N LEU A 447 -7.55 -33.07 42.84
CA LEU A 447 -7.91 -32.11 43.88
C LEU A 447 -8.30 -32.80 45.18
N ASN A 448 -9.06 -33.89 45.11
CA ASN A 448 -9.45 -34.65 46.29
C ASN A 448 -8.25 -35.31 46.98
N GLY A 449 -7.35 -35.92 46.21
CA GLY A 449 -6.11 -36.51 46.70
C GLY A 449 -5.19 -35.46 47.35
N SER A 450 -4.93 -34.36 46.63
CA SER A 450 -4.13 -33.23 47.11
C SER A 450 -4.70 -32.61 48.40
N ASN A 451 -6.01 -32.41 48.47
CA ASN A 451 -6.68 -31.90 49.68
C ASN A 451 -6.50 -32.84 50.88
N LEU A 452 -6.58 -34.16 50.69
CA LEU A 452 -6.33 -35.13 51.75
C LEU A 452 -4.86 -35.10 52.19
N ILE A 453 -3.92 -35.05 51.24
CA ILE A 453 -2.48 -34.93 51.52
C ILE A 453 -2.20 -33.69 52.35
N ILE A 454 -2.70 -32.51 51.96
CA ILE A 454 -2.49 -31.25 52.70
C ILE A 454 -3.00 -31.36 54.14
N LYS A 455 -4.20 -31.94 54.35
CA LYS A 455 -4.77 -32.15 55.69
C LYS A 455 -3.93 -33.07 56.56
N LEU A 456 -3.48 -34.20 56.02
CA LEU A 456 -2.66 -35.17 56.75
C LEU A 456 -1.24 -34.65 56.99
N GLN A 457 -0.66 -33.95 56.01
CA GLN A 457 0.66 -33.36 56.08
C GLN A 457 0.72 -32.28 57.17
N ALA A 458 -0.29 -31.40 57.28
CA ALA A 458 -0.35 -30.41 58.33
C ALA A 458 -0.38 -31.03 59.75
N LYS A 459 -1.13 -32.13 59.93
CA LYS A 459 -1.16 -32.87 61.21
C LYS A 459 0.17 -33.57 61.49
N HIS A 460 0.74 -34.21 60.47
CA HIS A 460 2.04 -34.87 60.57
C HIS A 460 3.14 -33.88 60.95
N ASP A 461 3.19 -32.70 60.33
CA ASP A 461 4.23 -31.69 60.57
C ASP A 461 4.14 -31.12 61.98
N LEU A 462 2.92 -30.88 62.49
CA LEU A 462 2.73 -30.45 63.88
C LEU A 462 3.18 -31.52 64.88
N LEU A 463 2.85 -32.79 64.64
CA LEU A 463 3.31 -33.90 65.48
C LEU A 463 4.82 -34.10 65.38
N LYS A 464 5.41 -33.92 64.19
CA LYS A 464 6.85 -34.00 63.98
C LYS A 464 7.58 -32.95 64.83
N GLN A 465 7.08 -31.72 64.83
CA GLN A 465 7.63 -30.64 65.66
C GLN A 465 7.52 -30.99 67.14
N THR A 466 6.36 -31.44 67.59
CA THR A 466 6.09 -31.75 69.01
C THR A 466 6.86 -32.97 69.53
N LEU A 467 7.04 -34.02 68.70
CA LEU A 467 7.72 -35.27 69.07
C LEU A 467 9.23 -35.22 68.83
N GLY A 468 9.70 -34.29 68.00
CA GLY A 468 11.12 -34.02 67.74
C GLY A 468 11.77 -33.08 68.77
N GLU A 469 10.97 -32.36 69.57
CA GLU A 469 11.43 -31.41 70.58
C GLU A 469 11.22 -31.96 72.00
N GLY A 470 12.21 -32.72 72.47
CA GLY A 470 12.50 -32.84 73.89
C GLY A 470 13.44 -31.72 74.34
N GLU A 471 13.11 -30.45 74.08
CA GLU A 471 13.76 -29.29 74.72
C GLU A 471 12.94 -28.00 74.48
N ARG A 472 12.36 -27.51 75.58
CA ARG A 472 11.85 -26.14 75.85
C ARG A 472 11.03 -25.43 74.77
N ALA A 473 9.74 -25.30 75.08
CA ALA A 473 8.87 -24.25 74.55
C ALA A 473 9.41 -22.85 74.86
N GLU A 474 9.76 -22.10 73.83
CA GLU A 474 9.67 -20.65 73.82
C GLU A 474 8.76 -20.21 72.67
N CYS A 475 7.75 -19.42 73.04
CA CYS A 475 6.83 -18.75 72.13
C CYS A 475 7.61 -17.86 71.15
N GLY A 476 7.51 -18.12 69.84
CA GLY A 476 8.20 -17.33 68.83
C GLY A 476 7.65 -17.56 67.42
N THR A 477 6.81 -16.61 66.98
CA THR A 477 6.48 -16.23 65.59
C THR A 477 6.79 -17.23 64.47
N THR A 478 5.72 -17.67 63.80
CA THR A 478 5.72 -18.47 62.58
C THR A 478 6.57 -17.84 61.47
N ARG A 479 7.83 -18.29 61.34
CA ARG A 479 8.63 -18.09 60.12
C ARG A 479 8.04 -18.97 59.02
N GLY A 480 7.20 -18.33 58.19
CA GLY A 480 6.80 -18.86 56.91
C GLY A 480 8.03 -19.25 56.08
N ARG A 481 7.93 -20.44 55.47
CA ARG A 481 8.81 -20.99 54.46
C ARG A 481 9.06 -19.93 53.37
N ARG A 482 10.17 -19.19 53.50
CA ARG A 482 10.58 -18.19 52.50
C ARG A 482 11.13 -18.95 51.30
N ASN A 483 10.39 -18.88 50.19
CA ASN A 483 10.92 -19.17 48.87
C ASN A 483 12.18 -18.33 48.65
N ALA A 484 13.23 -18.97 48.13
CA ALA A 484 14.49 -18.34 47.77
C ALA A 484 14.28 -17.34 46.62
N ARG A 485 13.90 -16.09 46.93
CA ARG A 485 13.93 -14.95 45.99
C ARG A 485 14.38 -13.63 46.60
N THR A 486 14.77 -13.60 47.87
CA THR A 486 15.38 -12.42 48.50
C THR A 486 16.88 -12.65 48.73
N ARG A 487 17.67 -12.50 47.67
CA ARG A 487 19.15 -12.50 47.74
C ARG A 487 19.75 -11.15 47.32
N ILE A 488 19.09 -10.05 47.66
CA ILE A 488 19.61 -8.68 47.47
C ILE A 488 20.45 -8.20 48.68
N GLN A 489 20.52 -8.96 49.79
CA GLN A 489 21.13 -8.45 51.03
C GLN A 489 22.41 -9.16 51.52
N ASP A 490 22.87 -10.25 50.91
CA ASP A 490 23.99 -11.04 51.47
C ASP A 490 25.33 -11.01 50.70
N SER A 491 25.46 -10.26 49.59
CA SER A 491 26.73 -10.25 48.82
C SER A 491 27.69 -9.10 49.15
N GLY A 492 27.28 -8.09 49.92
CA GLY A 492 28.11 -6.91 50.22
C GLY A 492 28.52 -6.06 49.00
N GLN A 493 28.12 -6.47 47.79
CA GLN A 493 28.41 -5.80 46.52
C GLN A 493 27.35 -4.70 46.28
N PRO A 494 27.75 -3.45 45.99
CA PRO A 494 26.82 -2.33 45.81
C PRO A 494 25.97 -2.43 44.52
N ILE A 495 26.38 -3.25 43.56
CA ILE A 495 25.68 -3.51 42.29
C ILE A 495 25.51 -5.03 42.13
N PRO A 496 24.32 -5.55 41.74
CA PRO A 496 24.12 -6.97 41.49
C PRO A 496 24.98 -7.47 40.33
N LEU A 497 25.61 -8.64 40.49
CA LEU A 497 26.50 -9.25 39.48
C LEU A 497 25.85 -9.38 38.08
N VAL A 498 24.58 -9.78 38.01
CA VAL A 498 23.81 -9.79 36.74
C VAL A 498 23.83 -8.44 36.04
N VAL A 499 23.60 -7.36 36.80
CA VAL A 499 23.53 -6.00 36.24
C VAL A 499 24.92 -5.56 35.78
N GLU A 500 25.94 -5.82 36.59
CA GLU A 500 27.33 -5.48 36.29
C GLU A 500 27.83 -6.20 35.04
N SER A 501 27.72 -7.53 35.00
CA SER A 501 28.26 -8.36 33.92
C SER A 501 27.50 -8.20 32.60
N CYS A 502 26.16 -8.08 32.62
CA CYS A 502 25.41 -7.81 31.39
C CYS A 502 25.74 -6.42 30.81
N ILE A 503 25.84 -5.38 31.65
CA ILE A 503 26.19 -4.03 31.18
C ILE A 503 27.63 -4.00 30.65
N ARG A 504 28.58 -4.65 31.34
CA ARG A 504 29.97 -4.76 30.87
C ARG A 504 30.03 -5.43 29.49
N TYR A 505 29.35 -6.56 29.33
CA TYR A 505 29.35 -7.32 28.08
C TYR A 505 28.73 -6.51 26.92
N ILE A 506 27.60 -5.83 27.15
CA ILE A 506 26.98 -4.96 26.13
C ILE A 506 27.89 -3.77 25.79
N ASN A 507 28.58 -3.18 26.75
CA ASN A 507 29.54 -2.10 26.48
C ASN A 507 30.74 -2.56 25.65
N LEU A 508 31.21 -3.79 25.85
CA LEU A 508 32.37 -4.32 25.14
C LEU A 508 32.05 -4.74 23.71
N TYR A 509 30.88 -5.37 23.49
CA TYR A 509 30.57 -6.04 22.22
C TYR A 509 29.31 -5.50 21.52
N GLY A 510 28.41 -4.86 22.26
CA GLY A 510 27.06 -4.57 21.82
C GLY A 510 26.81 -3.16 21.29
N LEU A 511 27.68 -2.18 21.51
CA LEU A 511 27.36 -0.76 21.27
C LEU A 511 27.00 -0.41 19.82
N GLN A 512 27.48 -1.17 18.83
CA GLN A 512 27.13 -0.98 17.41
C GLN A 512 25.92 -1.81 16.95
N GLN A 513 25.41 -2.69 17.80
CA GLN A 513 24.29 -3.57 17.47
C GLN A 513 22.98 -2.76 17.41
N GLN A 514 22.31 -2.75 16.26
CA GLN A 514 21.06 -2.02 16.13
C GLN A 514 19.95 -2.70 16.94
N GLY A 515 19.32 -1.94 17.84
CA GLY A 515 18.12 -2.42 18.54
C GLY A 515 18.37 -3.36 19.72
N ILE A 516 19.51 -3.29 20.41
CA ILE A 516 19.88 -4.10 21.61
C ILE A 516 18.72 -4.36 22.58
N PHE A 517 17.91 -3.34 22.89
CA PHE A 517 16.77 -3.48 23.81
C PHE A 517 15.41 -3.65 23.12
N ARG A 518 15.34 -3.50 21.79
CA ARG A 518 14.13 -3.58 20.96
C ARG A 518 13.95 -4.93 20.28
N VAL A 519 15.03 -5.52 19.76
CA VAL A 519 15.05 -6.85 19.15
C VAL A 519 15.08 -7.90 20.26
N PRO A 520 14.18 -8.91 20.26
CA PRO A 520 14.21 -9.97 21.25
C PRO A 520 15.37 -10.94 20.98
N GLY A 521 16.12 -11.32 22.02
CA GLY A 521 17.06 -12.45 21.97
C GLY A 521 16.38 -13.80 22.06
N SER A 522 17.15 -14.86 21.82
CA SER A 522 16.68 -16.26 21.90
C SER A 522 16.17 -16.56 23.31
N GLN A 523 14.91 -17.00 23.42
CA GLN A 523 14.32 -17.30 24.74
C GLN A 523 15.02 -18.47 25.45
N VAL A 524 15.59 -19.40 24.70
CA VAL A 524 16.36 -20.51 25.27
C VAL A 524 17.62 -19.97 25.92
N GLU A 525 18.40 -19.17 25.18
CA GLU A 525 19.66 -18.59 25.64
C GLU A 525 19.46 -17.58 26.78
N VAL A 526 18.42 -16.74 26.73
CA VAL A 526 18.03 -15.84 27.83
C VAL A 526 17.79 -16.63 29.11
N ASN A 527 17.09 -17.76 29.03
CA ASN A 527 16.83 -18.60 30.20
C ASN A 527 18.09 -19.32 30.68
N ASP A 528 18.97 -19.76 29.78
CA ASP A 528 20.22 -20.45 30.13
C ASP A 528 21.21 -19.52 30.84
N ILE A 529 21.41 -18.30 30.31
CA ILE A 529 22.24 -17.27 30.94
C ILE A 529 21.66 -16.91 32.32
N LYS A 530 20.35 -16.66 32.39
CA LYS A 530 19.67 -16.36 33.66
C LYS A 530 19.84 -17.48 34.68
N ASN A 531 19.62 -18.73 34.29
CA ASN A 531 19.73 -19.89 35.19
C ASN A 531 21.17 -20.04 35.71
N SER A 532 22.17 -19.69 34.91
CA SER A 532 23.58 -19.69 35.32
C SER A 532 23.84 -18.65 36.41
N PHE A 533 23.34 -17.43 36.24
CA PHE A 533 23.36 -16.42 37.29
C PHE A 533 22.58 -16.85 38.56
N GLU A 534 21.45 -17.54 38.42
CA GLU A 534 20.68 -18.07 39.56
C GLU A 534 21.43 -19.18 40.32
N ARG A 535 22.29 -19.95 39.64
CA ARG A 535 23.22 -20.91 40.25
C ARG A 535 24.43 -20.25 40.93
N GLY A 536 24.63 -18.95 40.73
CA GLY A 536 25.77 -18.19 41.27
C GLY A 536 27.00 -18.19 40.37
N GLU A 537 26.86 -18.59 39.11
CA GLU A 537 27.90 -18.54 38.08
C GLU A 537 27.79 -17.21 37.31
N ASP A 538 28.91 -16.67 36.81
CA ASP A 538 28.89 -15.56 35.84
C ASP A 538 29.22 -16.10 34.44
N PRO A 539 28.21 -16.39 33.60
CA PRO A 539 28.43 -16.93 32.26
C PRO A 539 29.06 -15.92 31.28
N LEU A 540 29.18 -14.64 31.67
CA LEU A 540 29.70 -13.55 30.83
C LEU A 540 31.13 -13.13 31.22
N ILE A 541 31.75 -13.80 32.20
CA ILE A 541 33.07 -13.42 32.73
C ILE A 541 34.20 -13.65 31.72
N ASP A 542 34.11 -14.71 30.93
CA ASP A 542 35.13 -15.12 29.97
C ASP A 542 34.73 -14.73 28.54
N ASP A 543 35.59 -13.97 27.86
CA ASP A 543 35.42 -13.47 26.48
C ASP A 543 35.45 -14.58 25.40
N GLN A 544 35.36 -15.86 25.80
CA GLN A 544 35.44 -17.02 24.91
C GLN A 544 34.07 -17.53 24.44
N ASN A 545 32.99 -17.15 25.12
CA ASN A 545 31.64 -17.51 24.71
C ASN A 545 31.02 -16.33 23.94
N GLU A 546 30.88 -16.45 22.62
CA GLU A 546 30.11 -15.52 21.78
C GLU A 546 28.61 -15.62 22.12
N GLN A 547 28.22 -15.08 23.27
CA GLN A 547 26.81 -14.97 23.67
C GLN A 547 26.13 -13.88 22.83
N ASP A 548 24.90 -14.14 22.37
CA ASP A 548 24.15 -13.17 21.58
C ASP A 548 23.82 -11.91 22.40
N ILE A 549 24.08 -10.75 21.82
CA ILE A 549 23.89 -9.45 22.47
C ILE A 549 22.42 -9.21 22.83
N ASN A 550 21.49 -9.64 21.97
CA ASN A 550 20.06 -9.47 22.23
C ASN A 550 19.58 -10.39 23.36
N SER A 551 20.18 -11.59 23.49
CA SER A 551 19.96 -12.51 24.61
C SER A 551 20.50 -11.93 25.93
N VAL A 552 21.72 -11.38 25.95
CA VAL A 552 22.29 -10.70 27.13
C VAL A 552 21.44 -9.48 27.55
N ALA A 553 21.01 -8.67 26.58
CA ALA A 553 20.10 -7.55 26.84
C ALA A 553 18.72 -8.02 27.34
N GLY A 554 18.26 -9.18 26.85
CA GLY A 554 17.07 -9.88 27.33
C GLY A 554 17.17 -10.25 28.82
N VAL A 555 18.30 -10.80 29.24
CA VAL A 555 18.57 -11.16 30.65
C VAL A 555 18.57 -9.92 31.55
N LEU A 556 19.22 -8.83 31.13
CA LEU A 556 19.23 -7.57 31.87
C LEU A 556 17.82 -7.00 32.06
N LYS A 557 16.99 -7.02 30.99
CA LYS A 557 15.57 -6.61 31.05
C LYS A 557 14.78 -7.51 32.00
N LEU A 558 14.98 -8.82 31.89
CA LEU A 558 14.27 -9.82 32.69
C LEU A 558 14.60 -9.70 34.18
N TYR A 559 15.85 -9.39 34.52
CA TYR A 559 16.28 -9.13 35.89
C TYR A 559 15.50 -7.97 36.52
N PHE A 560 15.49 -6.80 35.89
CA PHE A 560 14.77 -5.64 36.41
C PHE A 560 13.25 -5.84 36.44
N ARG A 561 12.68 -6.57 35.47
CA ARG A 561 11.26 -6.94 35.43
C ARG A 561 10.88 -7.92 36.55
N GLY A 562 11.82 -8.77 36.95
CA GLY A 562 11.63 -9.81 37.97
C GLY A 562 11.87 -9.36 39.40
N LEU A 563 12.30 -8.11 39.63
CA LEU A 563 12.49 -7.56 40.97
C LEU A 563 11.16 -7.49 41.73
N GLU A 564 11.15 -8.00 42.97
CA GLU A 564 9.99 -7.90 43.88
C GLU A 564 9.60 -6.44 44.14
N ASN A 565 10.62 -5.58 44.30
CA ASN A 565 10.49 -4.13 44.35
C ASN A 565 11.14 -3.53 43.10
N PRO A 566 10.36 -2.97 42.16
CA PRO A 566 10.91 -2.38 40.94
C PRO A 566 11.82 -1.20 41.26
N LEU A 567 12.78 -0.93 40.36
CA LEU A 567 13.73 0.17 40.49
C LEU A 567 13.04 1.53 40.74
N PHE A 568 11.88 1.71 40.12
CA PHE A 568 10.93 2.79 40.41
C PHE A 568 9.77 2.22 41.25
N PRO A 569 9.74 2.45 42.57
CA PRO A 569 8.68 1.92 43.43
C PRO A 569 7.31 2.44 43.01
N LYS A 570 6.32 1.54 42.99
CA LYS A 570 4.92 1.88 42.60
C LYS A 570 4.34 3.01 43.47
N GLU A 571 4.73 3.05 44.73
CA GLU A 571 4.35 4.08 45.70
C GLU A 571 4.75 5.51 45.27
N ARG A 572 5.84 5.64 44.49
CA ARG A 572 6.34 6.93 43.99
C ARG A 572 5.86 7.27 42.59
N PHE A 573 5.06 6.40 41.96
CA PHE A 573 4.61 6.60 40.58
C PHE A 573 3.83 7.91 40.40
N LEU A 574 2.88 8.20 41.28
CA LEU A 574 2.10 9.45 41.22
C LEU A 574 2.98 10.68 41.45
N ASP A 575 3.98 10.58 42.33
CA ASP A 575 4.96 11.64 42.58
C ASP A 575 5.73 11.96 41.28
N PHE A 576 6.19 10.95 40.55
CA PHE A 576 6.87 11.14 39.26
C PHE A 576 5.94 11.71 38.18
N ILE A 577 4.70 11.24 38.06
CA ILE A 577 3.74 11.74 37.07
C ILE A 577 3.40 13.21 37.31
N ALA A 578 3.33 13.65 38.58
CA ALA A 578 3.08 15.06 38.91
C ALA A 578 4.15 16.00 38.31
N THR A 579 5.40 15.52 38.18
CA THR A 579 6.50 16.33 37.62
C THR A 579 6.35 16.61 36.12
N ILE A 580 5.52 15.85 35.38
CA ILE A 580 5.28 16.04 33.94
C ILE A 580 4.54 17.37 33.68
N LYS A 581 3.75 17.84 34.65
CA LYS A 581 2.97 19.10 34.55
C LYS A 581 3.84 20.36 34.70
N LEU A 582 5.12 20.20 35.02
CA LEU A 582 6.05 21.32 35.18
C LEU A 582 6.66 21.68 33.81
N GLU A 583 6.44 22.93 33.38
CA GLU A 583 6.91 23.44 32.08
C GLU A 583 8.43 23.69 32.07
N SER A 584 8.99 24.14 33.20
CA SER A 584 10.42 24.40 33.34
C SER A 584 11.23 23.11 33.49
N GLY A 585 12.17 22.88 32.57
CA GLY A 585 13.07 21.72 32.63
C GLY A 585 13.94 21.69 33.89
N ALA A 586 14.38 22.85 34.39
CA ALA A 586 15.20 22.96 35.60
C ALA A 586 14.39 22.64 36.87
N GLU A 587 13.15 23.14 36.96
CA GLU A 587 12.24 22.83 38.08
C GLU A 587 11.83 21.37 38.07
N ARG A 588 11.53 20.82 36.90
CA ARG A 588 11.22 19.39 36.73
C ARG A 588 12.39 18.51 37.18
N ALA A 589 13.62 18.84 36.79
CA ALA A 589 14.81 18.11 37.23
C ALA A 589 15.00 18.20 38.76
N HIS A 590 14.77 19.37 39.35
CA HIS A 590 14.84 19.55 40.81
C HIS A 590 13.80 18.70 41.55
N HIS A 591 12.55 18.67 41.09
CA HIS A 591 11.50 17.84 41.69
C HIS A 591 11.75 16.33 41.52
N ILE A 592 12.25 15.91 40.35
CA ILE A 592 12.66 14.51 40.13
C ILE A 592 13.78 14.14 41.11
N GLN A 593 14.77 15.03 41.31
CA GLN A 593 15.84 14.81 42.27
C GLN A 593 15.30 14.64 43.69
N GLN A 594 14.36 15.49 44.12
CA GLN A 594 13.71 15.40 45.44
C GLN A 594 13.01 14.05 45.64
N ILE A 595 12.40 13.47 44.60
CA ILE A 595 11.77 12.15 44.68
C ILE A 595 12.84 11.05 44.76
N VAL A 596 13.86 11.09 43.90
CA VAL A 596 14.90 10.06 43.81
C VAL A 596 15.73 9.96 45.10
N VAL A 597 16.01 11.06 45.79
CA VAL A 597 16.77 11.03 47.07
C VAL A 597 16.01 10.35 48.21
N THR A 598 14.69 10.16 48.09
CA THR A 598 13.89 9.40 49.06
C THR A 598 13.97 7.89 48.88
N LEU A 599 14.59 7.41 47.78
CA LEU A 599 14.73 5.99 47.49
C LEU A 599 15.86 5.36 48.34
N PRO A 600 15.82 4.03 48.58
CA PRO A 600 16.90 3.34 49.27
C PRO A 600 18.25 3.57 48.58
N ARG A 601 19.33 3.76 49.37
CA ARG A 601 20.69 4.01 48.85
C ARG A 601 21.14 2.97 47.81
N THR A 602 20.79 1.71 48.03
CA THR A 602 21.08 0.60 47.09
C THR A 602 20.39 0.79 45.74
N VAL A 603 19.13 1.22 45.73
CA VAL A 603 18.38 1.52 44.50
C VAL A 603 19.00 2.70 43.77
N ILE A 604 19.39 3.76 44.49
CA ILE A 604 20.05 4.94 43.91
C ILE A 604 21.37 4.55 43.24
N ILE A 605 22.17 3.68 43.87
CA ILE A 605 23.45 3.21 43.29
C ILE A 605 23.20 2.45 41.98
N VAL A 606 22.25 1.52 41.97
CA VAL A 606 21.90 0.75 40.76
C VAL A 606 21.33 1.66 39.66
N MET A 607 20.48 2.63 40.02
CA MET A 607 19.97 3.65 39.09
C MET A 607 21.10 4.46 38.45
N ARG A 608 22.07 4.91 39.25
CA ARG A 608 23.22 5.66 38.73
C ARG A 608 24.04 4.83 37.75
N TYR A 609 24.28 3.56 38.07
CA TYR A 609 25.03 2.67 37.20
C TYR A 609 24.29 2.41 35.88
N LEU A 610 22.98 2.08 35.96
CA LEU A 610 22.14 1.82 34.80
C LEU A 610 21.99 3.06 33.90
N PHE A 611 21.70 4.23 34.47
CA PHE A 611 21.51 5.45 33.68
C PHE A 611 22.80 6.00 33.10
N ALA A 612 23.95 5.81 33.75
CA ALA A 612 25.24 6.11 33.13
C ALA A 612 25.45 5.27 31.88
N PHE A 613 25.15 3.96 31.95
CA PHE A 613 25.19 3.07 30.80
C PHE A 613 24.19 3.47 29.71
N LEU A 614 22.91 3.69 30.04
CA LEU A 614 21.90 4.06 29.05
C LEU A 614 22.19 5.40 28.37
N ASN A 615 22.75 6.36 29.11
CA ASN A 615 23.20 7.64 28.55
C ASN A 615 24.39 7.42 27.59
N HIS A 616 25.36 6.57 27.94
CA HIS A 616 26.46 6.23 27.04
C HIS A 616 25.95 5.52 25.78
N LEU A 617 25.04 4.56 25.93
CA LEU A 617 24.43 3.85 24.81
C LEU A 617 23.67 4.78 23.86
N SER A 618 23.00 5.82 24.37
CA SER A 618 22.27 6.79 23.54
C SER A 618 23.14 7.67 22.63
N GLN A 619 24.47 7.60 22.77
CA GLN A 619 25.43 8.30 21.92
C GLN A 619 25.79 7.53 20.64
N TYR A 620 25.40 6.25 20.58
CA TYR A 620 25.51 5.37 19.42
C TYR A 620 24.12 5.22 18.78
#